data_AF-A0A1W9ZXK0-F1
#
_entry.id   AF-A0A1W9ZXK0-F1
#
_cell.length_a   1.000
_cell.length_b   1.000
_cell.length_c   1.000
_cell.angle_alpha   90.00
_cell.angle_beta   90.00
_cell.angle_gamma   90.00
#
_symmetry.space_group_name_H-M   'P 1'
#
loop_
_entity.id
_entity.type
_entity.pdbx_description
1 polymer ?
#
loop_
_entity_poly.entity_id
_entity_poly.type
_entity_poly.pdbx_seq_one_letter_code
_entity_poly.pdbx_strand_id
1 'polypeptide(L)'
;MTRSDKAAKKAAKKASPAPVIDPYLPGNGNFGYRVSRYELELEYKVSANRLAGSATITAVTLAQLRTFTLDLAQTLSVSRVSVNGRRPAQFRCSNGKLLITLASALPAGAAMTVLVRYSGNPRPIDTYWGEVGFEELSNGALVAGQPNGAATWYPCDDHPSAKASYRVEISTDSPYYAIANGDLVSRRVRAGHTVWTYEQAEPTSSYLMTLQIGMYERHRLAKSPVPMHAVLPPRLKRDFDHDFDRQPQMMKLFVKLFGPYPLATGYTVVVTDDDLEIPLEAQGISIFGANHCDGHRGAERLIAHELAHQWFGNSVTARHWRDIWLHEGFACYAEWLWSENSGGPSAAEWARRYHHKLSDLPQNLLLSDPGPQDMFDDRVYKRGALTLHVLRNRIGDKNFFALLQDWTTKYRHSTAFTDDFTGLATRYTDESLQPLWQAWLYSKALPPL
;
A
#
# COMPACT_ATOMS: atom_id res chain seq x y z
N MET A 1 -32.19 19.20 -53.16
CA MET A 1 -31.52 18.75 -51.93
C MET A 1 -30.08 19.26 -51.96
N THR A 2 -29.88 20.47 -51.44
CA THR A 2 -28.64 21.23 -51.51
C THR A 2 -27.70 20.88 -50.36
N ARG A 3 -26.40 21.15 -50.57
CA ARG A 3 -25.26 20.80 -49.71
C ARG A 3 -25.29 21.38 -48.27
N SER A 4 -26.34 22.06 -47.84
CA SER A 4 -26.48 22.62 -46.48
C SER A 4 -26.98 21.62 -45.44
N ASP A 5 -27.61 20.52 -45.84
CA ASP A 5 -28.14 19.51 -44.88
C ASP A 5 -27.07 18.54 -44.35
N LYS A 6 -25.84 18.60 -44.89
CA LYS A 6 -24.70 17.79 -44.44
C LYS A 6 -23.83 18.47 -43.37
N ALA A 7 -24.07 19.75 -43.06
CA ALA A 7 -23.27 20.51 -42.09
C ALA A 7 -23.84 20.51 -40.66
N ALA A 8 -25.09 20.08 -40.44
CA ALA A 8 -25.76 20.16 -39.14
C ALA A 8 -25.78 18.85 -38.32
N LYS A 9 -25.17 17.75 -38.80
CA LYS A 9 -25.11 16.45 -38.09
C LYS A 9 -23.69 15.96 -37.80
N LYS A 10 -22.77 16.89 -37.58
CA LYS A 10 -21.45 16.62 -36.98
C LYS A 10 -21.31 17.34 -35.64
N ALA A 11 -22.36 17.27 -34.81
CA ALA A 11 -22.16 17.37 -33.37
C ALA A 11 -21.33 16.16 -32.99
N ALA A 12 -20.02 16.35 -32.82
CA ALA A 12 -19.17 15.38 -32.15
C ALA A 12 -19.90 15.02 -30.85
N LYS A 13 -20.41 13.79 -30.75
CA LYS A 13 -20.72 13.21 -29.45
C LYS A 13 -19.40 13.30 -28.69
N LYS A 14 -19.25 14.33 -27.85
CA LYS A 14 -18.27 14.31 -26.77
C LYS A 14 -18.57 13.00 -26.08
N ALA A 15 -17.70 11.99 -26.27
CA ALA A 15 -17.79 10.76 -25.53
C ALA A 15 -17.84 11.21 -24.07
N SER A 16 -18.88 10.78 -23.34
CA SER A 16 -18.91 11.00 -21.89
C SER A 16 -17.56 10.54 -21.35
N PRO A 17 -16.89 11.34 -20.51
CA PRO A 17 -15.61 10.93 -19.94
C PRO A 17 -15.78 9.55 -19.31
N ALA A 18 -14.76 8.70 -19.47
CA ALA A 18 -14.79 7.37 -18.88
C ALA A 18 -15.07 7.48 -17.38
N PRO A 19 -15.87 6.58 -16.80
CA PRO A 19 -16.12 6.59 -15.36
C PRO A 19 -14.77 6.49 -14.62
N VAL A 20 -14.64 7.25 -13.54
CA VAL A 20 -13.44 7.32 -12.69
C VAL A 20 -13.74 6.64 -11.36
N ILE A 21 -12.86 5.75 -10.91
CA ILE A 21 -13.00 5.05 -9.62
C ILE A 21 -12.59 5.99 -8.47
N ASP A 22 -11.43 6.62 -8.63
CA ASP A 22 -10.88 7.56 -7.66
C ASP A 22 -10.33 8.79 -8.38
N PRO A 23 -10.83 10.01 -8.09
CA PRO A 23 -10.32 11.24 -8.68
C PRO A 23 -8.84 11.51 -8.43
N TYR A 24 -8.24 10.88 -7.41
CA TYR A 24 -6.81 11.05 -7.10
C TYR A 24 -5.92 10.30 -8.07
N LEU A 25 -6.41 9.19 -8.62
CA LEU A 25 -5.74 8.36 -9.61
C LEU A 25 -6.73 7.99 -10.72
N PRO A 26 -7.15 8.96 -11.56
CA PRO A 26 -8.29 8.78 -12.46
C PRO A 26 -8.05 7.76 -13.58
N GLY A 27 -6.79 7.39 -13.82
CA GLY A 27 -6.40 6.36 -14.78
C GLY A 27 -6.32 4.94 -14.20
N ASN A 28 -6.39 4.77 -12.88
CA ASN A 28 -6.10 3.50 -12.19
C ASN A 28 -7.36 2.76 -11.75
N GLY A 29 -7.21 1.45 -11.54
CA GLY A 29 -8.29 0.55 -11.14
C GLY A 29 -9.24 0.18 -12.28
N ASN A 30 -10.08 -0.83 -12.07
CA ASN A 30 -10.87 -1.44 -13.13
C ASN A 30 -12.31 -1.70 -12.70
N PHE A 31 -13.22 -1.65 -13.66
CA PHE A 31 -14.66 -1.80 -13.41
C PHE A 31 -15.17 -3.20 -13.75
N GLY A 32 -16.26 -3.56 -13.07
CA GLY A 32 -17.15 -4.64 -13.49
C GLY A 32 -16.71 -6.04 -13.09
N TYR A 33 -15.59 -6.20 -12.40
CA TYR A 33 -15.19 -7.46 -11.77
C TYR A 33 -14.54 -7.17 -10.41
N ARG A 34 -14.32 -8.23 -9.63
CA ARG A 34 -13.56 -8.19 -8.38
C ARG A 34 -12.57 -9.35 -8.36
N VAL A 35 -11.30 -9.06 -8.11
CA VAL A 35 -10.26 -10.08 -7.95
C VAL A 35 -10.30 -10.66 -6.53
N SER A 36 -10.11 -11.96 -6.41
CA SER A 36 -9.98 -12.66 -5.13
C SER A 36 -8.59 -13.27 -4.92
N ARG A 37 -7.87 -13.57 -6.01
CA ARG A 37 -6.54 -14.18 -5.95
C ARG A 37 -5.67 -13.78 -7.14
N TYR A 38 -4.40 -13.52 -6.86
CA TYR A 38 -3.33 -13.47 -7.84
C TYR A 38 -2.36 -14.61 -7.62
N GLU A 39 -1.98 -15.30 -8.69
CA GLU A 39 -0.85 -16.23 -8.69
C GLU A 39 0.17 -15.71 -9.69
N LEU A 40 1.30 -15.26 -9.18
CA LEU A 40 2.39 -14.65 -9.93
C LEU A 40 3.54 -15.65 -10.02
N GLU A 41 3.87 -16.05 -11.25
CA GLU A 41 5.08 -16.81 -11.55
C GLU A 41 6.04 -15.88 -12.29
N LEU A 42 7.15 -15.55 -11.65
CA LEU A 42 8.06 -14.49 -12.06
C LEU A 42 9.48 -15.03 -12.20
N GLU A 43 10.19 -14.53 -13.20
CA GLU A 43 11.63 -14.66 -13.36
C GLU A 43 12.21 -13.25 -13.48
N TYR A 44 13.09 -12.88 -12.55
CA TYR A 44 13.81 -11.61 -12.60
C TYR A 44 15.30 -11.86 -12.72
N LYS A 45 15.91 -11.30 -13.79
CA LYS A 45 17.35 -11.31 -13.99
C LYS A 45 17.92 -9.97 -13.61
N VAL A 46 18.75 -9.95 -12.56
CA VAL A 46 19.26 -8.70 -11.98
C VAL A 46 20.14 -7.97 -12.98
N SER A 47 21.13 -8.66 -13.56
CA SER A 47 22.12 -8.04 -14.45
C SER A 47 21.55 -7.41 -15.72
N ALA A 48 20.36 -7.84 -16.15
CA ALA A 48 19.70 -7.34 -17.36
C ALA A 48 18.48 -6.48 -17.04
N ASN A 49 18.19 -6.25 -15.74
CA ASN A 49 16.95 -5.70 -15.22
C ASN A 49 15.72 -6.18 -15.99
N ARG A 50 15.57 -7.50 -16.12
CA ARG A 50 14.54 -8.10 -16.98
C ARG A 50 13.61 -8.97 -16.18
N LEU A 51 12.33 -8.62 -16.24
CA LEU A 51 11.23 -9.39 -15.67
C LEU A 51 10.52 -10.17 -16.79
N ALA A 52 10.29 -11.45 -16.56
CA ALA A 52 9.35 -12.26 -17.30
C ALA A 52 8.33 -12.84 -16.31
N GLY A 53 7.05 -12.82 -16.68
CA GLY A 53 5.99 -13.18 -15.75
C GLY A 53 4.80 -13.87 -16.41
N SER A 54 4.14 -14.69 -15.61
CA SER A 54 2.79 -15.18 -15.84
C SER A 54 1.94 -14.83 -14.62
N ALA A 55 0.85 -14.10 -14.85
CA ALA A 55 -0.13 -13.78 -13.82
C ALA A 55 -1.42 -14.56 -14.09
N THR A 56 -1.84 -15.37 -13.14
CA THR A 56 -3.18 -15.98 -13.11
C THR A 56 -4.03 -15.20 -12.11
N ILE A 57 -5.11 -14.62 -12.57
CA ILE A 57 -5.98 -13.73 -11.80
C ILE A 57 -7.34 -14.41 -11.68
N THR A 58 -7.74 -14.76 -10.47
CA THR A 58 -9.07 -15.30 -10.17
C THR A 58 -9.98 -14.16 -9.75
N ALA A 59 -11.11 -14.01 -10.46
CA ALA A 59 -12.04 -12.93 -10.28
C ALA A 59 -13.50 -13.38 -10.49
N VAL A 60 -14.44 -12.54 -10.07
CA VAL A 60 -15.87 -12.69 -10.35
C VAL A 60 -16.39 -11.42 -11.01
N THR A 61 -17.21 -11.56 -12.04
CA THR A 61 -17.86 -10.40 -12.68
C THR A 61 -18.94 -9.81 -11.77
N LEU A 62 -18.97 -8.49 -11.67
CA LEU A 62 -19.99 -7.73 -10.91
C LEU A 62 -21.16 -7.29 -11.81
N ALA A 63 -20.94 -7.25 -13.12
CA ALA A 63 -21.92 -6.94 -14.14
C ALA A 63 -21.68 -7.80 -15.39
N GLN A 64 -22.59 -7.75 -16.37
CA GLN A 64 -22.31 -8.37 -17.67
C GLN A 64 -21.10 -7.68 -18.30
N LEU A 65 -20.08 -8.46 -18.68
CA LEU A 65 -18.82 -7.95 -19.19
C LEU A 65 -18.47 -8.58 -20.53
N ARG A 66 -18.34 -7.75 -21.57
CA ARG A 66 -17.69 -8.13 -22.83
C ARG A 66 -16.28 -7.59 -22.94
N THR A 67 -16.01 -6.47 -22.30
CA THR A 67 -14.71 -5.79 -22.28
C THR A 67 -14.34 -5.44 -20.86
N PHE A 68 -13.11 -5.67 -20.47
CA PHE A 68 -12.57 -5.24 -19.18
C PHE A 68 -11.08 -4.90 -19.34
N THR A 69 -10.51 -4.23 -18.34
CA THR A 69 -9.11 -3.82 -18.32
C THR A 69 -8.39 -4.36 -17.11
N LEU A 70 -7.06 -4.43 -17.19
CA LEU A 70 -6.12 -4.54 -16.07
C LEU A 70 -5.14 -3.37 -16.17
N ASP A 71 -4.66 -2.87 -15.04
CA ASP A 71 -3.52 -1.94 -14.99
C ASP A 71 -2.23 -2.68 -15.31
N LEU A 72 -1.41 -2.13 -16.19
CA LEU A 72 -0.08 -2.67 -16.53
C LEU A 72 0.78 -1.57 -17.17
N ALA A 73 1.97 -1.36 -16.62
CA ALA A 73 2.92 -0.38 -17.13
C ALA A 73 3.35 -0.68 -18.57
N GLN A 74 3.63 0.39 -19.32
CA GLN A 74 3.98 0.30 -20.75
C GLN A 74 5.37 -0.32 -20.99
N THR A 75 6.20 -0.40 -19.96
CA THR A 75 7.49 -1.08 -19.99
C THR A 75 7.37 -2.61 -20.07
N LEU A 76 6.17 -3.17 -19.83
CA LEU A 76 5.90 -4.59 -19.90
C LEU A 76 5.05 -4.93 -21.13
N SER A 77 5.56 -5.85 -21.96
CA SER A 77 4.89 -6.31 -23.17
C SER A 77 4.12 -7.61 -22.92
N VAL A 78 2.83 -7.61 -23.23
CA VAL A 78 1.95 -8.79 -23.11
C VAL A 78 2.06 -9.66 -24.37
N SER A 79 2.46 -10.91 -24.20
CA SER A 79 2.60 -11.90 -25.28
C SER A 79 1.40 -12.84 -25.40
N ARG A 80 0.63 -13.02 -24.32
CA ARG A 80 -0.51 -13.93 -24.30
C ARG A 80 -1.53 -13.51 -23.26
N VAL A 81 -2.81 -13.60 -23.64
CA VAL A 81 -3.95 -13.54 -22.73
C VAL A 81 -4.85 -14.75 -22.97
N SER A 82 -5.35 -15.36 -21.91
CA SER A 82 -6.53 -16.24 -21.96
C SER A 82 -7.49 -15.94 -20.83
N VAL A 83 -8.79 -16.03 -21.09
CA VAL A 83 -9.86 -15.91 -20.10
C VAL A 83 -10.63 -17.21 -20.07
N ASN A 84 -10.73 -17.85 -18.91
CA ASN A 84 -11.34 -19.16 -18.71
C ASN A 84 -10.79 -20.22 -19.69
N GLY A 85 -9.46 -20.23 -19.88
CA GLY A 85 -8.74 -21.15 -20.77
C GLY A 85 -8.90 -20.88 -22.28
N ARG A 86 -9.63 -19.83 -22.68
CA ARG A 86 -9.86 -19.46 -24.09
C ARG A 86 -9.17 -18.16 -24.44
N ARG A 87 -8.73 -18.01 -25.68
CA ARG A 87 -8.20 -16.72 -26.18
C ARG A 87 -9.35 -15.70 -26.25
N PRO A 88 -9.12 -14.44 -25.83
CA PRO A 88 -10.08 -13.37 -26.05
C PRO A 88 -10.20 -13.08 -27.57
N ALA A 89 -11.24 -12.35 -27.97
CA ALA A 89 -11.38 -11.89 -29.35
C ALA A 89 -10.26 -10.91 -29.72
N GLN A 90 -9.88 -10.05 -28.79
CA GLN A 90 -8.77 -9.11 -28.93
C GLN A 90 -8.21 -8.74 -27.56
N PHE A 91 -6.93 -8.40 -27.50
CA PHE A 91 -6.36 -7.64 -26.40
C PHE A 91 -5.41 -6.56 -26.94
N ARG A 92 -5.25 -5.46 -26.20
CA ARG A 92 -4.34 -4.36 -26.56
C ARG A 92 -3.81 -3.68 -25.29
N CYS A 93 -2.52 -3.34 -25.28
CA CYS A 93 -1.94 -2.47 -24.27
C CYS A 93 -1.95 -1.01 -24.75
N SER A 94 -2.44 -0.07 -23.94
CA SER A 94 -2.41 1.37 -24.22
C SER A 94 -2.64 2.14 -22.93
N ASN A 95 -1.94 3.26 -22.74
CA ASN A 95 -2.19 4.20 -21.63
C ASN A 95 -2.18 3.54 -20.25
N GLY A 96 -1.22 2.65 -19.98
CA GLY A 96 -1.12 1.94 -18.70
C GLY A 96 -2.18 0.86 -18.47
N LYS A 97 -2.94 0.49 -19.51
CA LYS A 97 -4.00 -0.53 -19.43
C LYS A 97 -3.77 -1.67 -20.42
N LEU A 98 -4.05 -2.89 -19.98
CA LEU A 98 -4.33 -4.04 -20.83
C LEU A 98 -5.85 -4.16 -21.01
N LEU A 99 -6.35 -3.76 -22.18
CA LEU A 99 -7.75 -3.93 -22.57
C LEU A 99 -7.97 -5.33 -23.16
N ILE A 100 -8.98 -6.04 -22.67
CA ILE A 100 -9.35 -7.39 -23.10
C ILE A 100 -10.80 -7.39 -23.57
N THR A 101 -11.02 -7.83 -24.82
CA THR A 101 -12.34 -7.99 -25.44
C THR A 101 -12.66 -9.47 -25.61
N LEU A 102 -13.71 -9.93 -24.96
CA LEU A 102 -14.16 -11.32 -25.01
C LEU A 102 -14.95 -11.60 -26.30
N ALA A 103 -14.86 -12.85 -26.79
CA ALA A 103 -15.64 -13.31 -27.93
C ALA A 103 -17.16 -13.32 -27.62
N SER A 104 -17.51 -13.67 -26.39
CA SER A 104 -18.88 -13.62 -25.86
C SER A 104 -18.86 -12.96 -24.49
N ALA A 105 -19.91 -12.20 -24.17
CA ALA A 105 -20.03 -11.55 -22.87
C ALA A 105 -20.18 -12.60 -21.75
N LEU A 106 -19.53 -12.34 -20.61
CA LEU A 106 -19.77 -13.07 -19.37
C LEU A 106 -20.96 -12.43 -18.65
N PRO A 107 -21.91 -13.21 -18.10
CA PRO A 107 -22.99 -12.66 -17.27
C PRO A 107 -22.43 -12.12 -15.94
N ALA A 108 -23.23 -11.36 -15.20
CA ALA A 108 -22.90 -10.96 -13.83
C ALA A 108 -22.81 -12.21 -12.92
N GLY A 109 -21.88 -12.19 -11.96
CA GLY A 109 -21.64 -13.32 -11.05
C GLY A 109 -20.85 -14.48 -11.67
N ALA A 110 -20.34 -14.34 -12.90
CA ALA A 110 -19.56 -15.38 -13.56
C ALA A 110 -18.15 -15.46 -12.97
N ALA A 111 -17.67 -16.69 -12.74
CA ALA A 111 -16.27 -16.95 -12.43
C ALA A 111 -15.37 -16.62 -13.64
N MET A 112 -14.25 -15.97 -13.36
CA MET A 112 -13.29 -15.49 -14.34
C MET A 112 -11.87 -15.86 -13.88
N THR A 113 -11.13 -16.56 -14.73
CA THR A 113 -9.69 -16.80 -14.57
C THR A 113 -8.96 -16.18 -15.75
N VAL A 114 -8.19 -15.13 -15.51
CA VAL A 114 -7.42 -14.42 -16.52
C VAL A 114 -5.96 -14.82 -16.39
N LEU A 115 -5.39 -15.41 -17.44
CA LEU A 115 -3.97 -15.69 -17.53
C LEU A 115 -3.32 -14.66 -18.45
N VAL A 116 -2.29 -13.98 -17.98
CA VAL A 116 -1.51 -13.01 -18.75
C VAL A 116 -0.04 -13.41 -18.71
N ARG A 117 0.59 -13.60 -19.89
CA ARG A 117 2.05 -13.75 -20.01
C ARG A 117 2.66 -12.46 -20.53
N TYR A 118 3.69 -11.98 -19.86
CA TYR A 118 4.30 -10.69 -20.13
C TYR A 118 5.80 -10.72 -19.84
N SER A 119 6.53 -9.76 -20.39
CA SER A 119 7.94 -9.54 -20.06
C SER A 119 8.36 -8.13 -20.44
N GLY A 120 9.42 -7.63 -19.80
CA GLY A 120 10.02 -6.36 -20.13
C GLY A 120 11.09 -5.97 -19.13
N ASN A 121 11.51 -4.71 -19.18
CA ASN A 121 12.40 -4.12 -18.20
C ASN A 121 11.53 -3.25 -17.27
N PRO A 122 11.17 -3.74 -16.08
CA PRO A 122 10.32 -2.98 -15.17
C PRO A 122 11.04 -1.69 -14.76
N ARG A 123 10.25 -0.63 -14.54
CA ARG A 123 10.72 0.69 -14.14
C ARG A 123 9.65 1.34 -13.27
N PRO A 124 10.02 2.27 -12.38
CA PRO A 124 9.02 3.07 -11.69
C PRO A 124 8.28 3.95 -12.69
N ILE A 125 7.13 4.46 -12.27
CA ILE A 125 6.36 5.48 -12.98
C ILE A 125 6.53 6.82 -12.29
N ASP A 126 6.65 7.88 -13.09
CA ASP A 126 6.68 9.26 -12.59
C ASP A 126 5.29 9.69 -12.10
N THR A 127 5.23 10.21 -10.87
CA THR A 127 3.99 10.72 -10.27
C THR A 127 4.20 12.11 -9.66
N TYR A 128 3.13 12.70 -9.11
CA TYR A 128 3.24 13.94 -8.34
C TYR A 128 4.10 13.80 -7.07
N TRP A 129 4.29 12.57 -6.61
CA TRP A 129 4.91 12.25 -5.33
C TRP A 129 6.28 11.60 -5.49
N GLY A 130 6.85 11.65 -6.70
CA GLY A 130 8.09 10.98 -7.05
C GLY A 130 7.87 9.72 -7.90
N GLU A 131 8.95 8.96 -8.06
CA GLU A 131 8.94 7.68 -8.74
C GLU A 131 8.29 6.60 -7.85
N VAL A 132 7.35 5.83 -8.38
CA VAL A 132 6.69 4.73 -7.65
C VAL A 132 6.72 3.44 -8.47
N GLY A 133 6.88 2.31 -7.80
CA GLY A 133 6.84 0.97 -8.39
C GLY A 133 8.18 0.24 -8.31
N PHE A 134 8.49 -0.49 -9.38
CA PHE A 134 9.64 -1.39 -9.43
C PHE A 134 10.91 -0.63 -9.78
N GLU A 135 11.84 -0.60 -8.85
CA GLU A 135 13.12 0.10 -8.94
C GLU A 135 14.27 -0.89 -9.02
N GLU A 136 15.23 -0.59 -9.89
CA GLU A 136 16.50 -1.30 -9.99
C GLU A 136 17.49 -0.69 -9.00
N LEU A 137 18.07 -1.51 -8.14
CA LEU A 137 19.08 -1.10 -7.16
C LEU A 137 20.48 -1.43 -7.68
N SER A 138 21.49 -0.85 -7.03
CA SER A 138 22.90 -1.13 -7.32
C SER A 138 23.21 -2.62 -7.33
N ASN A 139 22.60 -3.39 -6.42
CA ASN A 139 22.73 -4.85 -6.33
C ASN A 139 21.38 -5.52 -6.07
N GLY A 140 20.42 -5.34 -6.97
CA GLY A 140 19.14 -6.04 -6.92
C GLY A 140 17.96 -5.21 -7.40
N ALA A 141 16.83 -5.33 -6.70
CA ALA A 141 15.62 -4.58 -7.00
C ALA A 141 14.75 -4.43 -5.75
N LEU A 142 13.95 -3.37 -5.72
CA LEU A 142 12.88 -3.19 -4.75
C LEU A 142 11.58 -2.78 -5.46
N VAL A 143 10.45 -2.96 -4.77
CA VAL A 143 9.17 -2.43 -5.23
C VAL A 143 8.54 -1.56 -4.14
N ALA A 144 8.41 -0.26 -4.44
CA ALA A 144 7.71 0.76 -3.67
C ALA A 144 6.32 1.01 -4.29
N GLY A 145 5.30 0.28 -3.86
CA GLY A 145 4.04 0.19 -4.62
C GLY A 145 3.05 1.33 -4.39
N GLN A 146 3.16 2.13 -3.32
CA GLN A 146 2.17 3.17 -3.01
C GLN A 146 2.31 4.38 -3.96
N PRO A 147 1.22 4.95 -4.50
CA PRO A 147 -0.18 4.50 -4.41
C PRO A 147 -0.61 3.58 -5.58
N ASN A 148 0.15 3.50 -6.67
CA ASN A 148 -0.18 2.78 -7.90
C ASN A 148 1.04 2.20 -8.66
N GLY A 149 2.06 1.83 -7.91
CA GLY A 149 3.29 1.21 -8.43
C GLY A 149 3.15 -0.28 -8.72
N ALA A 150 2.07 -0.96 -8.31
CA ALA A 150 1.93 -2.40 -8.50
C ALA A 150 1.89 -2.80 -9.99
N ALA A 151 1.28 -1.97 -10.83
CA ALA A 151 1.20 -2.18 -12.28
C ALA A 151 2.58 -2.20 -12.98
N THR A 152 3.65 -1.78 -12.32
CA THR A 152 5.01 -1.77 -12.89
C THR A 152 5.66 -3.16 -12.99
N TRP A 153 5.10 -4.17 -12.31
CA TRP A 153 5.66 -5.52 -12.30
C TRP A 153 4.64 -6.64 -12.50
N TYR A 154 3.33 -6.39 -12.36
CA TYR A 154 2.31 -7.38 -12.72
C TYR A 154 0.98 -6.72 -13.15
N PRO A 155 0.18 -7.40 -14.01
CA PRO A 155 -1.13 -6.89 -14.40
C PRO A 155 -2.11 -7.03 -13.22
N CYS A 156 -2.76 -5.92 -12.84
CA CYS A 156 -3.55 -5.88 -11.61
C CYS A 156 -4.78 -4.99 -11.68
N ASP A 157 -5.56 -5.02 -10.59
CA ASP A 157 -6.59 -4.03 -10.32
C ASP A 157 -6.01 -3.02 -9.33
N ASP A 158 -5.40 -1.95 -9.85
CA ASP A 158 -4.49 -1.13 -9.06
C ASP A 158 -5.22 -0.01 -8.32
N HIS A 159 -5.93 -0.41 -7.27
CA HIS A 159 -6.70 0.50 -6.43
C HIS A 159 -6.70 0.00 -4.98
N PRO A 160 -6.60 0.88 -3.96
CA PRO A 160 -6.48 0.47 -2.56
C PRO A 160 -7.64 -0.42 -2.09
N SER A 161 -8.83 -0.26 -2.68
CA SER A 161 -10.00 -1.09 -2.34
C SER A 161 -10.04 -2.49 -2.98
N ALA A 162 -9.19 -2.75 -3.98
CA ALA A 162 -9.13 -4.02 -4.69
C ALA A 162 -8.22 -5.04 -3.97
N LYS A 163 -8.59 -5.42 -2.75
CA LYS A 163 -7.83 -6.40 -1.95
C LYS A 163 -8.00 -7.83 -2.47
N ALA A 164 -6.92 -8.60 -2.51
CA ALA A 164 -6.91 -10.01 -2.90
C ALA A 164 -5.88 -10.83 -2.09
N SER A 165 -5.95 -12.17 -2.20
CA SER A 165 -4.88 -13.07 -1.74
C SER A 165 -3.82 -13.25 -2.84
N TYR A 166 -2.59 -13.61 -2.46
CA TYR A 166 -1.48 -13.75 -3.40
C TYR A 166 -0.67 -15.01 -3.17
N ARG A 167 -0.25 -15.64 -4.27
CA ARG A 167 0.89 -16.54 -4.33
C ARG A 167 1.95 -15.95 -5.24
N VAL A 168 3.17 -15.79 -4.76
CA VAL A 168 4.30 -15.25 -5.54
C VAL A 168 5.38 -16.31 -5.62
N GLU A 169 5.59 -16.88 -6.81
CA GLU A 169 6.76 -17.68 -7.13
C GLU A 169 7.74 -16.81 -7.92
N ILE A 170 8.90 -16.52 -7.34
CA ILE A 170 9.95 -15.71 -7.96
C ILE A 170 11.21 -16.55 -8.15
N SER A 171 11.75 -16.52 -9.36
CA SER A 171 13.07 -17.05 -9.71
C SER A 171 14.03 -15.90 -9.96
N THR A 172 15.21 -15.91 -9.34
CA THR A 172 16.28 -14.95 -9.64
C THR A 172 17.67 -15.57 -9.58
N ASP A 173 18.67 -14.85 -10.10
CA ASP A 173 20.07 -15.27 -10.16
C ASP A 173 20.60 -15.59 -8.74
N SER A 174 21.38 -16.65 -8.60
CA SER A 174 22.14 -16.87 -7.36
C SER A 174 23.39 -15.98 -7.38
N PRO A 175 23.80 -15.38 -6.25
CA PRO A 175 23.39 -15.66 -4.87
C PRO A 175 22.33 -14.70 -4.27
N TYR A 176 21.57 -13.96 -5.08
CA TYR A 176 20.56 -13.04 -4.54
C TYR A 176 19.52 -13.76 -3.67
N TYR A 177 18.98 -13.04 -2.70
CA TYR A 177 17.84 -13.45 -1.88
C TYR A 177 16.62 -12.65 -2.32
N ALA A 178 15.55 -13.34 -2.72
CA ALA A 178 14.26 -12.70 -3.01
C ALA A 178 13.32 -12.84 -1.80
N ILE A 179 12.62 -11.76 -1.44
CA ILE A 179 11.53 -11.74 -0.47
C ILE A 179 10.30 -11.06 -1.08
N ALA A 180 9.14 -11.68 -0.88
CA ALA A 180 7.83 -11.11 -1.17
C ALA A 180 6.93 -11.28 0.07
N ASN A 181 5.74 -10.66 0.05
CA ASN A 181 4.79 -10.71 1.17
C ASN A 181 4.35 -12.15 1.50
N GLY A 182 4.04 -12.39 2.77
CA GLY A 182 3.49 -13.65 3.25
C GLY A 182 4.53 -14.68 3.69
N ASP A 183 4.09 -15.93 3.86
CA ASP A 183 4.92 -17.03 4.33
C ASP A 183 5.79 -17.58 3.21
N LEU A 184 7.08 -17.81 3.49
CA LEU A 184 7.95 -18.58 2.60
C LEU A 184 7.57 -20.07 2.68
N VAL A 185 6.83 -20.56 1.69
CA VAL A 185 6.35 -21.95 1.64
C VAL A 185 7.34 -22.91 0.98
N SER A 186 8.21 -22.40 0.09
CA SER A 186 9.21 -23.22 -0.59
C SER A 186 10.41 -22.38 -1.03
N ARG A 187 11.61 -22.95 -0.91
CA ARG A 187 12.85 -22.42 -1.49
C ARG A 187 13.60 -23.56 -2.19
N ARG A 188 13.88 -23.39 -3.47
CA ARG A 188 14.52 -24.40 -4.32
C ARG A 188 15.69 -23.79 -5.08
N VAL A 189 16.90 -24.26 -4.80
CA VAL A 189 18.08 -23.89 -5.58
C VAL A 189 18.12 -24.73 -6.85
N ARG A 190 18.34 -24.09 -7.99
CA ARG A 190 18.56 -24.70 -9.32
C ARG A 190 19.88 -24.19 -9.88
N ALA A 191 20.43 -24.85 -10.90
CA ALA A 191 21.70 -24.43 -11.49
C ALA A 191 21.64 -22.94 -11.93
N GLY A 192 22.40 -22.08 -11.25
CA GLY A 192 22.50 -20.64 -11.52
C GLY A 192 21.39 -19.75 -10.93
N HIS A 193 20.27 -20.31 -10.46
CA HIS A 193 19.11 -19.54 -9.99
C HIS A 193 18.49 -20.17 -8.74
N THR A 194 17.87 -19.35 -7.90
CA THR A 194 17.03 -19.86 -6.80
C THR A 194 15.58 -19.47 -7.05
N VAL A 195 14.65 -20.33 -6.63
CA VAL A 195 13.20 -20.12 -6.74
C VAL A 195 12.61 -20.08 -5.34
N TRP A 196 11.90 -19.01 -5.02
CA TRP A 196 11.16 -18.83 -3.78
C TRP A 196 9.67 -18.80 -4.08
N THR A 197 8.88 -19.40 -3.20
CA THR A 197 7.43 -19.34 -3.26
C THR A 197 6.92 -18.77 -1.95
N TYR A 198 6.14 -17.70 -2.06
CA TYR A 198 5.49 -17.01 -0.96
C TYR A 198 3.96 -17.13 -1.06
N GLU A 199 3.29 -17.26 0.08
CA GLU A 199 1.82 -17.26 0.17
C GLU A 199 1.36 -16.17 1.14
N GLN A 200 0.59 -15.21 0.61
CA GLN A 200 -0.06 -14.14 1.35
C GLN A 200 -1.58 -14.41 1.31
N ALA A 201 -2.06 -15.11 2.33
CA ALA A 201 -3.46 -15.54 2.41
C ALA A 201 -4.41 -14.39 2.76
N GLU A 202 -3.97 -13.47 3.62
CA GLU A 202 -4.79 -12.33 4.04
C GLU A 202 -5.01 -11.33 2.88
N PRO A 203 -6.23 -10.78 2.71
CA PRO A 203 -6.51 -9.79 1.68
C PRO A 203 -5.57 -8.58 1.74
N THR A 204 -4.86 -8.34 0.64
CA THR A 204 -3.81 -7.32 0.49
C THR A 204 -4.15 -6.42 -0.68
N SER A 205 -4.00 -5.10 -0.53
CA SER A 205 -4.18 -4.15 -1.64
C SER A 205 -2.98 -4.24 -2.57
N SER A 206 -3.18 -4.03 -3.88
CA SER A 206 -2.12 -4.17 -4.89
C SER A 206 -0.83 -3.44 -4.54
N TYR A 207 -0.94 -2.17 -4.13
CA TYR A 207 0.19 -1.30 -3.80
C TYR A 207 1.02 -1.78 -2.60
N LEU A 208 0.47 -2.66 -1.75
CA LEU A 208 1.14 -3.22 -0.57
C LEU A 208 1.93 -4.49 -0.89
N MET A 209 1.78 -5.02 -2.11
CA MET A 209 2.59 -6.11 -2.59
C MET A 209 3.97 -5.58 -2.99
N THR A 210 5.01 -6.22 -2.49
CA THR A 210 6.40 -5.86 -2.74
C THR A 210 7.21 -7.08 -3.18
N LEU A 211 8.30 -6.81 -3.87
CA LEU A 211 9.35 -7.76 -4.18
C LEU A 211 10.68 -7.08 -3.88
N GLN A 212 11.46 -7.66 -2.97
CA GLN A 212 12.80 -7.19 -2.65
C GLN A 212 13.79 -8.28 -3.05
N ILE A 213 14.78 -7.91 -3.84
CA ILE A 213 15.85 -8.79 -4.30
C ILE A 213 17.16 -8.11 -3.97
N GLY A 214 18.04 -8.80 -3.27
CA GLY A 214 19.34 -8.25 -2.91
C GLY A 214 20.25 -9.28 -2.27
N MET A 215 21.46 -8.85 -1.93
CA MET A 215 22.47 -9.68 -1.27
C MET A 215 22.18 -9.79 0.22
N TYR A 216 21.12 -10.51 0.59
CA TYR A 216 20.58 -10.52 1.95
C TYR A 216 20.83 -11.83 2.71
N GLU A 217 20.92 -11.70 4.03
CA GLU A 217 20.77 -12.78 5.00
C GLU A 217 19.52 -12.58 5.84
N ARG A 218 18.89 -13.69 6.25
CA ARG A 218 17.69 -13.69 7.10
C ARG A 218 18.07 -13.98 8.54
N HIS A 219 17.63 -13.12 9.46
CA HIS A 219 17.82 -13.26 10.89
C HIS A 219 16.49 -13.23 11.62
N ARG A 220 16.40 -13.92 12.77
CA ARG A 220 15.24 -13.85 13.65
C ARG A 220 15.51 -12.83 14.75
N LEU A 221 14.55 -11.95 15.02
CA LEU A 221 14.65 -10.97 16.10
C LEU A 221 14.35 -11.60 17.46
N ALA A 222 14.65 -10.84 18.52
CA ALA A 222 14.33 -11.22 19.89
C ALA A 222 12.84 -11.52 20.07
N LYS A 223 12.51 -12.30 21.11
CA LYS A 223 11.15 -12.78 21.35
C LYS A 223 10.17 -11.60 21.53
N SER A 224 9.14 -11.60 20.72
CA SER A 224 8.04 -10.64 20.68
C SER A 224 6.69 -11.40 20.71
N PRO A 225 5.55 -10.78 21.07
CA PRO A 225 4.23 -11.40 20.91
C PRO A 225 3.93 -11.88 19.49
N VAL A 226 4.61 -11.29 18.49
CA VAL A 226 4.51 -11.63 17.07
C VAL A 226 5.89 -12.11 16.58
N PRO A 227 6.00 -13.19 15.80
CA PRO A 227 7.27 -13.58 15.19
C PRO A 227 7.83 -12.46 14.31
N MET A 228 9.10 -12.11 14.51
CA MET A 228 9.77 -11.04 13.78
C MET A 228 11.06 -11.52 13.13
N HIS A 229 11.30 -11.09 11.89
CA HIS A 229 12.51 -11.38 11.13
C HIS A 229 13.13 -10.11 10.55
N ALA A 230 14.43 -10.15 10.29
CA ALA A 230 15.12 -9.16 9.49
C ALA A 230 15.76 -9.83 8.27
N VAL A 231 15.78 -9.12 7.14
CA VAL A 231 16.43 -9.53 5.90
C VAL A 231 17.28 -8.36 5.41
N LEU A 232 18.59 -8.50 5.40
CA LEU A 232 19.51 -7.38 5.19
C LEU A 232 20.89 -7.82 4.67
N PRO A 233 21.67 -6.90 4.06
CA PRO A 233 23.07 -7.13 3.77
C PRO A 233 23.86 -7.52 5.02
N PRO A 234 24.73 -8.55 4.95
CA PRO A 234 25.52 -8.99 6.10
C PRO A 234 26.34 -7.88 6.76
N ARG A 235 26.82 -6.90 5.96
CA ARG A 235 27.60 -5.76 6.46
C ARG A 235 26.84 -4.86 7.44
N LEU A 236 25.51 -4.78 7.30
CA LEU A 236 24.65 -3.92 8.12
C LEU A 236 24.21 -4.60 9.43
N LYS A 237 24.54 -5.87 9.64
CA LYS A 237 24.03 -6.66 10.77
C LYS A 237 24.33 -6.04 12.13
N ARG A 238 25.53 -5.49 12.31
CA ARG A 238 25.94 -4.87 13.57
C ARG A 238 25.14 -3.61 13.86
N ASP A 239 24.95 -2.76 12.86
CA ASP A 239 24.24 -1.49 12.99
C ASP A 239 22.74 -1.76 13.19
N PHE A 240 22.21 -2.75 12.47
CA PHE A 240 20.84 -3.24 12.65
C PHE A 240 20.56 -3.70 14.08
N ASP A 241 21.49 -4.47 14.67
CA ASP A 241 21.36 -4.93 16.06
C ASP A 241 21.31 -3.78 17.07
N HIS A 242 21.88 -2.62 16.73
CA HIS A 242 21.75 -1.43 17.57
C HIS A 242 20.45 -0.67 17.28
N ASP A 243 20.17 -0.37 16.01
CA ASP A 243 19.11 0.56 15.61
C ASP A 243 17.71 -0.04 15.77
N PHE A 244 17.55 -1.34 15.51
CA PHE A 244 16.27 -2.05 15.53
C PHE A 244 16.04 -2.85 16.82
N ASP A 245 16.94 -2.77 17.81
CA ASP A 245 16.85 -3.49 19.10
C ASP A 245 15.52 -3.26 19.85
N ARG A 246 14.90 -2.08 19.64
CA ARG A 246 13.64 -1.71 20.30
C ARG A 246 12.36 -2.09 19.54
N GLN A 247 12.48 -2.67 18.35
CA GLN A 247 11.33 -3.02 17.53
C GLN A 247 10.40 -4.06 18.17
N PRO A 248 10.88 -5.10 18.89
CA PRO A 248 10.02 -6.01 19.67
C PRO A 248 9.16 -5.30 20.73
N GLN A 249 9.69 -4.25 21.35
CA GLN A 249 9.00 -3.44 22.35
C GLN A 249 7.92 -2.57 21.69
N MET A 250 8.19 -2.00 20.51
CA MET A 250 7.20 -1.30 19.70
C MET A 250 6.04 -2.24 19.32
N MET A 251 6.35 -3.44 18.82
CA MET A 251 5.34 -4.46 18.50
C MET A 251 4.46 -4.79 19.71
N LYS A 252 5.06 -5.00 20.89
CA LYS A 252 4.31 -5.25 22.13
C LYS A 252 3.40 -4.08 22.50
N LEU A 253 3.88 -2.84 22.37
CA LEU A 253 3.08 -1.65 22.64
C LEU A 253 1.91 -1.54 21.68
N PHE A 254 2.15 -1.68 20.38
CA PHE A 254 1.11 -1.53 19.36
C PHE A 254 0.07 -2.64 19.43
N VAL A 255 0.46 -3.89 19.72
CA VAL A 255 -0.51 -4.96 20.01
C VAL A 255 -1.40 -4.60 21.21
N LYS A 256 -0.84 -4.00 22.26
CA LYS A 256 -1.61 -3.56 23.44
C LYS A 256 -2.57 -2.42 23.11
N LEU A 257 -2.14 -1.44 22.31
CA LEU A 257 -2.92 -0.22 22.04
C LEU A 257 -3.92 -0.39 20.89
N PHE A 258 -3.55 -1.13 19.85
CA PHE A 258 -4.30 -1.23 18.60
C PHE A 258 -4.98 -2.59 18.42
N GLY A 259 -4.67 -3.58 19.26
CA GLY A 259 -5.24 -4.93 19.20
C GLY A 259 -4.32 -5.92 18.48
N PRO A 260 -4.78 -7.18 18.26
CA PRO A 260 -3.95 -8.24 17.70
C PRO A 260 -3.30 -7.85 16.37
N TYR A 261 -2.07 -8.30 16.16
CA TYR A 261 -1.37 -8.08 14.89
C TYR A 261 -2.15 -8.74 13.73
N PRO A 262 -2.28 -8.08 12.57
CA PRO A 262 -3.22 -8.52 11.56
C PRO A 262 -2.75 -9.70 10.72
N LEU A 263 -1.47 -10.06 10.70
CA LEU A 263 -0.96 -11.12 9.82
C LEU A 263 -0.50 -12.34 10.62
N ALA A 264 -0.90 -13.54 10.18
CA ALA A 264 -0.55 -14.79 10.86
C ALA A 264 0.94 -15.14 10.70
N THR A 265 1.55 -14.69 9.61
CA THR A 265 2.94 -14.98 9.18
C THR A 265 3.99 -14.22 9.99
N GLY A 266 3.56 -13.24 10.80
CA GLY A 266 4.41 -12.35 11.55
C GLY A 266 4.86 -11.14 10.74
N TYR A 267 5.93 -10.50 11.20
CA TYR A 267 6.42 -9.24 10.64
C TYR A 267 7.89 -9.37 10.22
N THR A 268 8.23 -8.80 9.07
CA THR A 268 9.61 -8.74 8.59
C THR A 268 10.04 -7.29 8.42
N VAL A 269 11.31 -7.00 8.73
CA VAL A 269 11.96 -5.78 8.29
C VAL A 269 13.02 -6.12 7.24
N VAL A 270 13.05 -5.37 6.15
CA VAL A 270 14.08 -5.45 5.13
C VAL A 270 14.92 -4.18 5.23
N VAL A 271 16.24 -4.33 5.19
CA VAL A 271 17.15 -3.21 4.98
C VAL A 271 17.85 -3.41 3.64
N THR A 272 17.68 -2.50 2.70
CA THR A 272 18.35 -2.53 1.40
C THR A 272 19.78 -1.99 1.54
N ASP A 273 20.65 -2.32 0.57
CA ASP A 273 22.04 -1.86 0.59
C ASP A 273 22.19 -0.39 0.16
N ASP A 274 21.23 0.08 -0.63
CA ASP A 274 21.12 1.43 -1.17
C ASP A 274 20.39 2.34 -0.19
N ASP A 275 20.58 3.65 -0.33
CA ASP A 275 19.86 4.64 0.46
C ASP A 275 18.40 4.71 0.00
N LEU A 276 17.50 4.93 0.97
CA LEU A 276 16.08 5.09 0.70
C LEU A 276 15.63 6.37 1.39
N GLU A 277 15.06 7.31 0.63
CA GLU A 277 14.62 8.59 1.19
C GLU A 277 13.46 8.41 2.17
N ILE A 278 12.49 7.58 1.80
CA ILE A 278 11.28 7.30 2.57
C ILE A 278 11.14 5.78 2.75
N PRO A 279 11.14 5.27 3.99
CA PRO A 279 10.84 3.87 4.26
C PRO A 279 9.47 3.46 3.71
N LEU A 280 9.30 2.17 3.45
CA LEU A 280 8.09 1.64 2.80
C LEU A 280 7.35 0.67 3.72
N GLU A 281 6.02 0.70 3.64
CA GLU A 281 5.09 -0.01 4.51
C GLU A 281 4.38 -1.18 3.84
N ALA A 282 5.08 -2.02 3.07
CA ALA A 282 4.46 -3.20 2.48
C ALA A 282 3.77 -4.12 3.52
N GLN A 283 2.74 -4.86 3.11
CA GLN A 283 1.97 -5.67 4.07
C GLN A 283 2.83 -6.81 4.65
N GLY A 284 3.06 -6.74 5.95
CA GLY A 284 3.92 -7.66 6.69
C GLY A 284 5.42 -7.39 6.58
N ILE A 285 5.81 -6.36 5.82
CA ILE A 285 7.20 -6.05 5.52
C ILE A 285 7.43 -4.53 5.55
N SER A 286 8.23 -4.03 6.49
CA SER A 286 8.75 -2.66 6.37
C SER A 286 10.11 -2.67 5.69
N ILE A 287 10.37 -1.70 4.81
CA ILE A 287 11.62 -1.61 4.05
C ILE A 287 12.33 -0.30 4.38
N PHE A 288 13.62 -0.39 4.69
CA PHE A 288 14.49 0.74 5.01
C PHE A 288 15.73 0.71 4.12
N GLY A 289 16.31 1.87 3.84
CA GLY A 289 17.62 1.98 3.21
C GLY A 289 18.76 1.89 4.24
N ALA A 290 19.98 1.70 3.75
CA ALA A 290 21.18 1.63 4.60
C ALA A 290 21.38 2.91 5.43
N ASN A 291 20.98 4.08 4.91
CA ASN A 291 20.96 5.37 5.59
C ASN A 291 20.11 5.43 6.88
N HIS A 292 19.21 4.46 7.11
CA HIS A 292 18.42 4.35 8.34
C HIS A 292 18.95 3.30 9.32
N CYS A 293 20.04 2.64 8.97
CA CYS A 293 20.67 1.54 9.69
C CYS A 293 22.17 1.82 9.86
N ASP A 294 22.49 2.94 10.51
CA ASP A 294 23.82 3.54 10.59
C ASP A 294 24.49 3.38 11.97
N GLY A 295 23.81 2.72 12.92
CA GLY A 295 24.30 2.44 14.27
C GLY A 295 24.11 3.60 15.26
N HIS A 296 23.42 4.68 14.87
CA HIS A 296 23.16 5.84 15.75
C HIS A 296 21.75 5.87 16.33
N ARG A 297 20.88 4.91 15.96
CA ARG A 297 19.49 4.81 16.41
C ARG A 297 18.66 6.05 16.07
N GLY A 298 18.99 6.74 14.97
CA GLY A 298 18.30 7.97 14.54
C GLY A 298 16.91 7.74 13.95
N ALA A 299 16.61 6.54 13.47
CA ALA A 299 15.40 6.22 12.72
C ALA A 299 14.26 5.61 13.56
N GLU A 300 14.35 5.54 14.90
CA GLU A 300 13.31 4.91 15.75
C GLU A 300 11.89 5.43 15.49
N ARG A 301 11.76 6.72 15.19
CA ARG A 301 10.48 7.34 14.81
C ARG A 301 9.89 6.69 13.55
N LEU A 302 10.71 6.50 12.51
CA LEU A 302 10.30 5.87 11.25
C LEU A 302 10.03 4.38 11.45
N ILE A 303 10.84 3.68 12.25
CA ILE A 303 10.61 2.27 12.59
C ILE A 303 9.23 2.06 13.24
N ALA A 304 8.85 2.96 14.16
CA ALA A 304 7.53 2.97 14.76
C ALA A 304 6.41 3.29 13.74
N HIS A 305 6.66 4.20 12.82
CA HIS A 305 5.73 4.59 11.75
C HIS A 305 5.40 3.40 10.84
N GLU A 306 6.41 2.78 10.24
CA GLU A 306 6.23 1.67 9.28
C GLU A 306 5.61 0.42 9.92
N LEU A 307 5.90 0.22 11.21
CA LEU A 307 5.27 -0.85 11.97
C LEU A 307 3.80 -0.56 12.28
N ALA A 308 3.43 0.69 12.53
CA ALA A 308 2.04 1.07 12.78
C ALA A 308 1.16 0.90 11.52
N HIS A 309 1.73 1.12 10.34
CA HIS A 309 1.03 0.92 9.08
C HIS A 309 0.47 -0.48 8.86
N GLN A 310 1.05 -1.48 9.53
CA GLN A 310 0.56 -2.85 9.51
C GLN A 310 -0.91 -2.93 9.97
N TRP A 311 -1.33 -2.07 10.91
CA TRP A 311 -2.74 -1.88 11.27
C TRP A 311 -3.42 -0.82 10.40
N PHE A 312 -2.80 0.36 10.25
CA PHE A 312 -3.42 1.54 9.65
C PHE A 312 -2.82 1.86 8.27
N GLY A 313 -3.53 1.56 7.20
CA GLY A 313 -2.96 1.51 5.85
C GLY A 313 -3.09 0.11 5.28
N ASN A 314 -2.49 -0.86 5.96
CA ASN A 314 -2.36 -2.21 5.41
C ASN A 314 -3.59 -3.06 5.69
N SER A 315 -3.84 -3.37 6.97
CA SER A 315 -5.01 -4.15 7.37
C SER A 315 -6.29 -3.34 7.19
N VAL A 316 -6.32 -2.11 7.72
CA VAL A 316 -7.43 -1.16 7.51
C VAL A 316 -7.00 -0.15 6.46
N THR A 317 -7.44 -0.35 5.22
CA THR A 317 -7.06 0.50 4.09
C THR A 317 -8.11 1.56 3.81
N ALA A 318 -7.69 2.72 3.32
CA ALA A 318 -8.58 3.80 2.96
C ALA A 318 -9.26 3.37 1.67
N ARG A 319 -10.58 3.50 1.60
CA ARG A 319 -11.31 3.08 0.41
C ARG A 319 -11.03 4.01 -0.78
N HIS A 320 -10.77 5.27 -0.50
CA HIS A 320 -10.33 6.28 -1.46
C HIS A 320 -9.11 7.02 -0.92
N TRP A 321 -8.27 7.49 -1.84
CA TRP A 321 -7.04 8.19 -1.51
C TRP A 321 -7.26 9.56 -0.84
N ARG A 322 -8.43 10.18 -1.01
CA ARG A 322 -8.80 11.37 -0.21
C ARG A 322 -8.81 11.14 1.30
N ASP A 323 -8.99 9.89 1.74
CA ASP A 323 -9.03 9.51 3.15
C ASP A 323 -7.64 9.04 3.68
N ILE A 324 -6.56 9.36 2.96
CA ILE A 324 -5.17 8.96 3.28
C ILE A 324 -4.73 9.33 4.71
N TRP A 325 -5.35 10.34 5.34
CA TRP A 325 -5.09 10.67 6.74
C TRP A 325 -5.37 9.50 7.71
N LEU A 326 -6.25 8.56 7.32
CA LEU A 326 -6.50 7.32 8.07
C LEU A 326 -5.28 6.40 8.12
N HIS A 327 -4.31 6.58 7.21
CA HIS A 327 -3.02 5.88 7.20
C HIS A 327 -2.02 6.73 7.95
N GLU A 328 -1.71 7.89 7.37
CA GLU A 328 -0.58 8.72 7.75
C GLU A 328 -0.78 9.41 9.10
N GLY A 329 -2.01 9.82 9.40
CA GLY A 329 -2.35 10.41 10.69
C GLY A 329 -2.23 9.40 11.83
N PHE A 330 -2.65 8.15 11.60
CA PHE A 330 -2.56 7.09 12.60
C PHE A 330 -1.11 6.61 12.80
N ALA A 331 -0.38 6.37 11.72
CA ALA A 331 1.03 6.00 11.78
C ALA A 331 1.86 7.11 12.44
N CYS A 332 1.63 8.38 12.07
CA CYS A 332 2.28 9.50 12.73
C CYS A 332 1.92 9.63 14.21
N TYR A 333 0.68 9.31 14.61
CA TYR A 333 0.31 9.33 16.02
C TYR A 333 0.96 8.18 16.82
N ALA A 334 1.15 7.01 16.18
CA ALA A 334 1.87 5.89 16.78
C ALA A 334 3.33 6.24 17.10
N GLU A 335 3.98 7.11 16.32
CA GLU A 335 5.30 7.67 16.66
C GLU A 335 5.30 8.36 18.03
N TRP A 336 4.26 9.15 18.31
CA TRP A 336 4.16 9.92 19.55
C TRP A 336 3.87 9.02 20.73
N LEU A 337 3.03 8.00 20.53
CA LEU A 337 2.75 6.95 21.52
C LEU A 337 4.02 6.14 21.84
N TRP A 338 4.82 5.81 20.84
CA TRP A 338 6.11 5.16 21.05
C TRP A 338 7.10 6.07 21.77
N SER A 339 7.21 7.33 21.36
CA SER A 339 8.06 8.33 22.04
C SER A 339 7.73 8.42 23.52
N GLU A 340 6.45 8.58 23.87
CA GLU A 340 5.99 8.64 25.27
C GLU A 340 6.34 7.35 26.03
N ASN A 341 6.11 6.18 25.43
CA ASN A 341 6.39 4.89 26.07
C ASN A 341 7.90 4.61 26.24
N SER A 342 8.74 5.12 25.34
CA SER A 342 10.20 4.91 25.37
C SER A 342 10.95 5.94 26.23
N GLY A 343 10.24 6.85 26.89
CA GLY A 343 10.82 7.90 27.74
C GLY A 343 11.26 9.16 26.99
N GLY A 344 10.87 9.29 25.72
CA GLY A 344 10.99 10.54 24.96
C GLY A 344 9.85 11.52 25.30
N PRO A 345 9.72 12.61 24.52
CA PRO A 345 8.62 13.56 24.71
C PRO A 345 7.25 12.87 24.64
N SER A 346 6.34 13.30 25.51
CA SER A 346 4.96 12.80 25.56
C SER A 346 4.17 13.15 24.30
N ALA A 347 3.06 12.43 24.06
CA ALA A 347 2.17 12.74 22.94
C ALA A 347 1.61 14.17 23.02
N ALA A 348 1.39 14.70 24.23
CA ALA A 348 0.96 16.07 24.44
C ALA A 348 2.04 17.11 24.09
N GLU A 349 3.32 16.82 24.36
CA GLU A 349 4.44 17.68 23.95
C GLU A 349 4.61 17.69 22.43
N TRP A 350 4.51 16.52 21.79
CA TRP A 350 4.52 16.43 20.34
C TRP A 350 3.34 17.15 19.70
N ALA A 351 2.13 17.00 20.27
CA ALA A 351 0.95 17.70 19.79
C ALA A 351 1.12 19.22 19.84
N ARG A 352 1.59 19.79 20.97
CA ARG A 352 1.90 21.22 21.07
C ARG A 352 2.93 21.67 20.06
N ARG A 353 4.02 20.90 19.91
CA ARG A 353 5.10 21.22 18.98
C ARG A 353 4.63 21.25 17.52
N TYR A 354 3.89 20.22 17.09
CA TYR A 354 3.42 20.14 15.72
C TYR A 354 2.25 21.07 15.44
N HIS A 355 1.39 21.34 16.43
CA HIS A 355 0.37 22.38 16.29
C HIS A 355 0.99 23.75 16.02
N HIS A 356 2.00 24.15 16.79
CA HIS A 356 2.75 25.40 16.54
C HIS A 356 3.40 25.41 15.16
N LYS A 357 4.01 24.29 14.72
CA LYS A 357 4.59 24.23 13.36
C LYS A 357 3.53 24.39 12.28
N LEU A 358 2.36 23.75 12.46
CA LEU A 358 1.27 23.85 11.48
C LEU A 358 0.62 25.23 11.46
N SER A 359 0.61 25.98 12.57
CA SER A 359 0.07 27.35 12.57
C SER A 359 0.88 28.31 11.70
N ASP A 360 2.16 28.00 11.45
CA ASP A 360 3.05 28.80 10.59
C ASP A 360 2.89 28.45 9.10
N LEU A 361 2.13 27.41 8.75
CA LEU A 361 1.92 26.95 7.37
C LEU A 361 0.62 27.50 6.75
N PRO A 362 0.48 27.45 5.41
CA PRO A 362 -0.77 27.82 4.74
C PRO A 362 -1.97 26.97 5.22
N GLN A 363 -3.03 27.66 5.64
CA GLN A 363 -4.28 27.08 6.11
C GLN A 363 -5.26 26.84 4.95
N ASN A 364 -4.78 26.20 3.88
CA ASN A 364 -5.54 25.97 2.64
C ASN A 364 -5.85 24.50 2.36
N LEU A 365 -5.37 23.57 3.19
CA LEU A 365 -5.56 22.13 3.10
C LEU A 365 -6.76 21.66 3.92
N LEU A 366 -7.57 20.76 3.34
CA LEU A 366 -8.69 20.09 3.99
C LEU A 366 -8.28 18.65 4.30
N LEU A 367 -8.31 18.22 5.57
CA LEU A 367 -7.77 16.91 5.93
C LEU A 367 -8.57 15.74 5.34
N SER A 368 -9.89 15.88 5.21
CA SER A 368 -10.77 14.85 4.62
C SER A 368 -10.75 14.80 3.08
N ASP A 369 -10.03 15.73 2.44
CA ASP A 369 -9.86 15.83 0.99
C ASP A 369 -8.69 16.80 0.68
N PRO A 370 -7.43 16.37 0.87
CA PRO A 370 -6.27 17.25 0.66
C PRO A 370 -6.09 17.66 -0.81
N GLY A 371 -6.64 16.88 -1.73
CA GLY A 371 -6.40 16.93 -3.16
C GLY A 371 -5.27 15.98 -3.57
N PRO A 372 -5.24 15.53 -4.84
CA PRO A 372 -4.24 14.57 -5.31
C PRO A 372 -2.80 15.03 -5.09
N GLN A 373 -2.49 16.29 -5.37
CA GLN A 373 -1.13 16.82 -5.24
C GLN A 373 -0.64 16.80 -3.78
N ASP A 374 -1.53 17.13 -2.84
CA ASP A 374 -1.20 17.27 -1.43
C ASP A 374 -1.48 15.98 -0.62
N MET A 375 -1.73 14.85 -1.29
CA MET A 375 -2.07 13.57 -0.64
C MET A 375 -1.02 13.13 0.40
N PHE A 376 0.26 13.35 0.10
CA PHE A 376 1.38 13.07 1.00
C PHE A 376 2.04 14.34 1.57
N ASP A 377 1.32 15.46 1.59
CA ASP A 377 1.81 16.67 2.25
C ASP A 377 1.94 16.43 3.77
N ASP A 378 3.07 16.82 4.36
CA ASP A 378 3.35 16.71 5.81
C ASP A 378 2.21 17.20 6.71
N ARG A 379 1.42 18.19 6.25
CA ARG A 379 0.25 18.69 6.97
C ARG A 379 -0.82 17.60 7.16
N VAL A 380 -0.98 16.67 6.22
CA VAL A 380 -1.90 15.52 6.35
C VAL A 380 -1.49 14.64 7.54
N TYR A 381 -0.21 14.27 7.60
CA TYR A 381 0.38 13.44 8.67
C TYR A 381 0.18 14.10 10.03
N LYS A 382 0.67 15.33 10.17
CA LYS A 382 0.68 16.01 11.47
C LYS A 382 -0.72 16.41 11.90
N ARG A 383 -1.57 16.91 11.01
CA ARG A 383 -2.96 17.27 11.34
C ARG A 383 -3.81 16.04 11.63
N GLY A 384 -3.57 14.92 10.94
CA GLY A 384 -4.18 13.63 11.25
C GLY A 384 -3.83 13.14 12.66
N ALA A 385 -2.55 13.19 13.03
CA ALA A 385 -2.10 12.83 14.37
C ALA A 385 -2.65 13.76 15.46
N LEU A 386 -2.74 15.08 15.20
CA LEU A 386 -3.39 16.02 16.11
C LEU A 386 -4.89 15.74 16.28
N THR A 387 -5.59 15.39 15.19
CA THR A 387 -7.01 15.04 15.23
C THR A 387 -7.25 13.85 16.16
N LEU A 388 -6.40 12.82 16.07
CA LEU A 388 -6.43 11.66 16.97
C LEU A 388 -6.07 12.03 18.41
N HIS A 389 -5.11 12.93 18.60
CA HIS A 389 -4.74 13.42 19.93
C HIS A 389 -5.88 14.17 20.62
N VAL A 390 -6.55 15.09 19.91
CA VAL A 390 -7.69 15.84 20.44
C VAL A 390 -8.87 14.91 20.71
N LEU A 391 -9.09 13.91 19.86
CA LEU A 391 -10.07 12.86 20.14
C LEU A 391 -9.72 12.11 21.43
N ARG A 392 -8.48 11.65 21.60
CA ARG A 392 -8.01 10.96 22.82
C ARG A 392 -8.26 11.81 24.06
N ASN A 393 -7.93 13.11 24.02
CA ASN A 393 -8.18 14.02 25.14
C ASN A 393 -9.66 14.21 25.43
N ARG A 394 -10.51 14.19 24.40
CA ARG A 394 -11.96 14.36 24.53
C ARG A 394 -12.64 13.15 25.17
N ILE A 395 -12.33 11.94 24.70
CA ILE A 395 -13.03 10.71 25.16
C ILE A 395 -12.26 9.94 26.23
N GLY A 396 -11.02 10.35 26.53
CA GLY A 396 -10.12 9.72 27.49
C GLY A 396 -9.43 8.46 26.96
N ASP A 397 -8.28 8.14 27.53
CA ASP A 397 -7.40 7.03 27.12
C ASP A 397 -8.12 5.69 26.99
N LYS A 398 -8.92 5.32 28.01
CA LYS A 398 -9.62 4.03 28.05
C LYS A 398 -10.52 3.87 26.83
N ASN A 399 -11.34 4.88 26.53
CA ASN A 399 -12.29 4.82 25.43
C ASN A 399 -11.59 4.98 24.08
N PHE A 400 -10.54 5.80 24.00
CA PHE A 400 -9.76 5.98 22.77
C PHE A 400 -9.07 4.69 22.33
N PHE A 401 -8.35 4.01 23.22
CA PHE A 401 -7.68 2.75 22.84
C PHE A 401 -8.66 1.60 22.64
N ALA A 402 -9.81 1.59 23.33
CA ALA A 402 -10.89 0.66 23.01
C ALA A 402 -11.47 0.91 21.60
N LEU A 403 -11.70 2.18 21.22
CA LEU A 403 -12.07 2.56 19.86
C LEU A 403 -11.03 2.09 18.82
N LEU A 404 -9.74 2.26 19.08
CA LEU A 404 -8.70 1.81 18.14
C LEU A 404 -8.72 0.30 17.96
N GLN A 405 -8.90 -0.48 19.04
CA GLN A 405 -9.02 -1.94 18.95
C GLN A 405 -10.28 -2.37 18.20
N ASP A 406 -11.41 -1.71 18.42
CA ASP A 406 -12.64 -1.97 17.67
C ASP A 406 -12.49 -1.60 16.20
N TRP A 407 -11.82 -0.49 15.90
CA TRP A 407 -11.56 -0.03 14.54
C TRP A 407 -10.75 -1.06 13.75
N THR A 408 -9.61 -1.48 14.30
CA THR A 408 -8.71 -2.44 13.65
C THR A 408 -9.33 -3.84 13.55
N THR A 409 -10.21 -4.20 14.50
CA THR A 409 -10.93 -5.48 14.47
C THR A 409 -12.06 -5.46 13.44
N LYS A 410 -12.89 -4.41 13.44
CA LYS A 410 -14.07 -4.30 12.56
C LYS A 410 -13.69 -4.20 11.09
N TYR A 411 -12.60 -3.51 10.78
CA TYR A 411 -12.15 -3.27 9.40
C TYR A 411 -10.89 -4.07 9.04
N ARG A 412 -10.56 -5.11 9.82
CA ARG A 412 -9.41 -6.00 9.57
C ARG A 412 -9.45 -6.56 8.14
N HIS A 413 -8.36 -6.38 7.38
CA HIS A 413 -8.23 -6.76 5.96
C HIS A 413 -9.32 -6.21 5.03
N SER A 414 -9.87 -5.06 5.37
CA SER A 414 -10.95 -4.42 4.62
C SER A 414 -10.59 -2.98 4.29
N THR A 415 -11.56 -2.27 3.73
CA THR A 415 -11.44 -0.84 3.45
C THR A 415 -12.48 -0.04 4.20
N ALA A 416 -12.13 1.19 4.55
CA ALA A 416 -13.02 2.10 5.27
C ALA A 416 -12.92 3.54 4.74
N PHE A 417 -13.96 4.32 4.99
CA PHE A 417 -14.00 5.77 4.74
C PHE A 417 -13.70 6.56 6.03
N THR A 418 -13.46 7.86 5.90
CA THR A 418 -13.43 8.77 7.07
C THR A 418 -14.70 8.63 7.94
N ASP A 419 -15.87 8.54 7.31
CA ASP A 419 -17.17 8.47 7.99
C ASP A 419 -17.37 7.17 8.80
N ASP A 420 -16.70 6.08 8.39
CA ASP A 420 -16.70 4.82 9.14
C ASP A 420 -16.02 4.99 10.51
N PHE A 421 -14.88 5.69 10.54
CA PHE A 421 -14.13 5.94 11.77
C PHE A 421 -14.85 6.94 12.67
N THR A 422 -15.29 8.09 12.10
CA THR A 422 -15.99 9.13 12.88
C THR A 422 -17.32 8.61 13.43
N GLY A 423 -18.04 7.78 12.66
CA GLY A 423 -19.24 7.09 13.10
C GLY A 423 -18.97 6.07 14.21
N LEU A 424 -17.88 5.28 14.11
CA LEU A 424 -17.50 4.34 15.17
C LEU A 424 -17.15 5.04 16.48
N ALA A 425 -16.45 6.18 16.41
CA ALA A 425 -16.06 6.97 17.57
C ALA A 425 -17.25 7.47 18.41
N THR A 426 -18.43 7.66 17.81
CA THR A 426 -19.64 8.08 18.54
C THR A 426 -20.12 7.07 19.60
N ARG A 427 -19.67 5.82 19.54
CA ARG A 427 -20.03 4.79 20.54
C ARG A 427 -19.25 4.91 21.86
N TYR A 428 -18.29 5.83 21.91
CA TYR A 428 -17.29 5.94 22.97
C TYR A 428 -17.45 7.20 23.82
N THR A 429 -18.54 7.95 23.60
CA THR A 429 -18.89 9.15 24.37
C THR A 429 -20.38 9.46 24.16
N ASP A 430 -21.01 10.05 25.18
CA ASP A 430 -22.38 10.59 25.07
C ASP A 430 -22.38 12.03 24.49
N GLU A 431 -21.20 12.67 24.41
CA GLU A 431 -21.05 13.99 23.78
C GLU A 431 -21.02 13.89 22.25
N SER A 432 -21.63 14.87 21.58
CA SER A 432 -21.53 14.97 20.13
C SER A 432 -20.10 15.30 19.68
N LEU A 433 -19.51 14.43 18.86
CA LEU A 433 -18.20 14.65 18.24
C LEU A 433 -18.27 15.49 16.95
N GLN A 434 -19.48 15.86 16.49
CA GLN A 434 -19.66 16.66 15.27
C GLN A 434 -18.85 17.96 15.24
N PRO A 435 -18.79 18.79 16.32
CA PRO A 435 -17.97 19.99 16.32
C PRO A 435 -16.47 19.72 16.15
N LEU A 436 -15.99 18.60 16.73
CA LEU A 436 -14.59 18.19 16.60
C LEU A 436 -14.29 17.80 15.16
N TRP A 437 -15.13 16.97 14.53
CA TRP A 437 -14.96 16.58 13.12
C TRP A 437 -15.05 17.75 12.17
N GLN A 438 -16.02 18.65 12.38
CA GLN A 438 -16.16 19.84 11.56
C GLN A 438 -14.89 20.71 11.61
N ALA A 439 -14.31 20.90 12.79
CA ALA A 439 -13.12 21.72 12.96
C ALA A 439 -11.86 21.05 12.37
N TRP A 440 -11.64 19.76 12.67
CA TRP A 440 -10.39 19.09 12.36
C TRP A 440 -10.33 18.46 10.96
N LEU A 441 -11.44 17.87 10.50
CA LEU A 441 -11.51 17.13 9.23
C LEU A 441 -12.08 17.97 8.09
N TYR A 442 -13.17 18.70 8.36
CA TYR A 442 -13.99 19.35 7.32
C TYR A 442 -13.85 20.88 7.26
N SER A 443 -12.83 21.45 7.91
CA SER A 443 -12.50 22.87 7.81
C SER A 443 -11.02 23.07 7.48
N LYS A 444 -10.67 24.13 6.75
CA LYS A 444 -9.27 24.39 6.36
C LYS A 444 -8.44 25.01 7.50
N ALA A 445 -9.05 25.89 8.30
CA ALA A 445 -8.38 26.51 9.44
C ALA A 445 -7.92 25.46 10.47
N LEU A 446 -6.70 25.60 10.97
CA LEU A 446 -6.19 24.82 12.11
C LEU A 446 -6.93 25.22 13.40
N PRO A 447 -7.66 24.29 14.05
CA PRO A 447 -8.32 24.57 15.32
C PRO A 447 -7.30 24.73 16.47
N PRO A 448 -7.66 25.39 17.58
CA PRO A 448 -6.87 25.31 18.80
C PRO A 448 -6.82 23.86 19.34
N LEU A 449 -5.77 23.53 20.09
CA LEU A 449 -5.58 22.23 20.75
C LEU A 449 -6.58 21.96 21.87
#